data_AF-A0A4V0Z480-F1
#
_entry.id   AF-A0A4V0Z480-F1
#
_cell.length_a   1.000
_cell.length_b   1.000
_cell.length_c   1.000
_cell.angle_alpha   90.00
_cell.angle_beta   90.00
_cell.angle_gamma   90.00
#
_symmetry.space_group_name_H-M   'P 1'
#
loop_
_entity.id
_entity.type
_entity.pdbx_description
1 polymer ?
#
loop_
_entity_poly.entity_id
_entity_poly.type
_entity_poly.pdbx_seq_one_letter_code
_entity_poly.pdbx_strand_id
1 'polypeptide(L)'
;MPSEQSLKSLSYWRRRMFHQGEQGPQEPAEAGPEARHEARPGIRHDNARRSALLRIGALCGIALSGDILAAVAAPGKNAAPELLTRDELALTAVLAELIIPQTDTPGALAVGAHRTIDHLLKACVPDRDQIAFRAGLARIESLAQAKGGKRFGALSQARQVALLHAIDTGTAPFNAEDMGFFRRLKGYVAFAYYTSEAGASKELTYLPFPGGYTGNVKINRSTRTWAL
;
A
#
# COMPACT_ATOMS: atom_id res chain seq x y z
N MET A 1 -59.35 -22.89 -14.21
CA MET A 1 -58.91 -24.23 -13.79
C MET A 1 -58.16 -24.88 -14.94
N PRO A 2 -56.81 -24.83 -14.99
CA PRO A 2 -56.02 -25.55 -16.00
C PRO A 2 -55.99 -27.05 -15.69
N SER A 3 -55.97 -27.89 -16.73
CA SER A 3 -56.06 -29.35 -16.59
C SER A 3 -54.75 -30.03 -16.13
N GLU A 4 -54.88 -31.18 -15.45
CA GLU A 4 -53.76 -31.94 -14.85
C GLU A 4 -52.60 -32.30 -15.79
N GLN A 5 -52.84 -32.34 -17.11
CA GLN A 5 -51.83 -32.74 -18.09
C GLN A 5 -50.69 -31.72 -18.21
N SER A 6 -50.94 -30.44 -17.92
CA SER A 6 -49.90 -29.39 -17.94
C SER A 6 -48.86 -29.57 -16.82
N LEU A 7 -49.28 -30.04 -15.64
CA LEU A 7 -48.39 -30.19 -14.48
C LEU A 7 -47.43 -31.38 -14.60
N LYS A 8 -47.80 -32.42 -15.36
CA LYS A 8 -46.96 -33.62 -15.57
C LYS A 8 -45.77 -33.36 -16.53
N SER A 9 -45.89 -32.37 -17.41
CA SER A 9 -44.82 -31.92 -18.32
C SER A 9 -43.66 -31.23 -17.57
N LEU A 10 -43.99 -30.35 -16.61
CA LEU A 10 -43.00 -29.58 -15.86
C LEU A 10 -42.17 -30.42 -14.87
N SER A 11 -42.71 -31.55 -14.40
CA SER A 11 -41.94 -32.52 -13.60
C SER A 11 -40.93 -33.35 -14.40
N TYR A 12 -41.13 -33.52 -15.71
CA TYR A 12 -40.27 -34.34 -16.56
C TYR A 12 -38.88 -33.69 -16.77
N TRP A 13 -38.86 -32.38 -17.08
CA TRP A 13 -37.61 -31.65 -17.32
C TRP A 13 -36.77 -31.44 -16.05
N ARG A 14 -37.42 -31.26 -14.89
CA ARG A 14 -36.72 -31.01 -13.61
C ARG A 14 -35.94 -32.23 -13.10
N ARG A 15 -36.27 -33.45 -13.54
CA ARG A 15 -35.58 -34.69 -13.14
C ARG A 15 -34.39 -35.04 -14.06
N ARG A 16 -34.24 -34.40 -15.22
CA ARG A 16 -33.22 -34.74 -16.24
C ARG A 16 -31.90 -33.98 -16.12
N MET A 17 -31.86 -32.87 -15.38
CA MET A 17 -30.68 -31.99 -15.30
C MET A 17 -29.70 -32.31 -14.14
N PHE A 18 -30.06 -33.22 -13.23
CA PHE A 18 -29.21 -33.58 -12.08
C PHE A 18 -29.29 -35.08 -11.77
N HIS A 19 -28.52 -35.88 -12.50
CA HIS A 19 -27.89 -37.15 -12.08
C HIS A 19 -27.40 -37.94 -13.30
N GLN A 20 -26.09 -37.96 -13.56
CA GLN A 20 -25.31 -39.20 -13.70
C GLN A 20 -23.81 -38.88 -13.84
N GLY A 21 -23.00 -39.64 -13.11
CA GLY A 21 -21.61 -39.93 -13.46
C GLY A 21 -21.44 -41.45 -13.53
N GLU A 22 -20.27 -41.89 -14.01
CA GLU A 22 -19.76 -43.28 -13.99
C GLU A 22 -20.50 -44.29 -14.91
N GLN A 23 -19.85 -45.10 -15.77
CA GLN A 23 -18.51 -45.71 -15.79
C GLN A 23 -18.14 -46.15 -17.24
N GLY A 24 -16.86 -46.49 -17.50
CA GLY A 24 -16.35 -47.06 -18.77
C GLY A 24 -16.49 -48.59 -18.88
N PRO A 25 -15.62 -49.35 -19.59
CA PRO A 25 -14.36 -49.00 -20.29
C PRO A 25 -14.55 -49.10 -21.84
N GLN A 26 -13.61 -49.37 -22.76
CA GLN A 26 -12.19 -49.80 -22.73
C GLN A 26 -11.42 -49.36 -24.01
N GLU A 27 -10.17 -49.83 -24.18
CA GLU A 27 -9.17 -49.47 -25.20
C GLU A 27 -8.80 -50.68 -26.10
N PRO A 28 -8.05 -50.54 -27.23
CA PRO A 28 -6.58 -50.45 -27.13
C PRO A 28 -5.82 -49.59 -28.20
N ALA A 29 -4.79 -48.87 -27.72
CA ALA A 29 -3.40 -48.81 -28.20
C ALA A 29 -3.04 -48.67 -29.71
N GLU A 30 -2.26 -47.62 -30.03
CA GLU A 30 -0.92 -47.73 -30.64
C GLU A 30 -0.08 -46.45 -30.38
N ALA A 31 1.25 -46.48 -30.60
CA ALA A 31 2.21 -45.66 -29.83
C ALA A 31 3.21 -44.79 -30.63
N GLY A 32 3.50 -43.60 -30.07
CA GLY A 32 4.76 -42.82 -30.23
C GLY A 32 4.89 -41.89 -31.45
N PRO A 33 5.91 -40.99 -31.49
CA PRO A 33 6.99 -40.77 -30.51
C PRO A 33 7.01 -39.37 -29.86
N GLU A 34 7.98 -39.15 -28.97
CA GLU A 34 8.16 -37.97 -28.10
C GLU A 34 8.42 -36.64 -28.86
N ALA A 35 7.76 -35.57 -28.41
CA ALA A 35 8.17 -34.18 -28.68
C ALA A 35 8.57 -33.50 -27.36
N ARG A 36 9.86 -33.16 -27.21
CA ARG A 36 10.42 -32.57 -25.99
C ARG A 36 10.03 -31.09 -25.88
N HIS A 37 9.17 -30.74 -24.93
CA HIS A 37 8.99 -29.35 -24.53
C HIS A 37 10.15 -28.90 -23.66
N GLU A 38 11.11 -28.19 -24.27
CA GLU A 38 12.18 -27.52 -23.54
C GLU A 38 11.61 -26.46 -22.58
N ALA A 39 11.89 -26.61 -21.29
CA ALA A 39 11.57 -25.61 -20.28
C ALA A 39 12.47 -24.38 -20.50
N ARG A 40 11.86 -23.25 -20.88
CA ARG A 40 12.55 -21.94 -20.90
C ARG A 40 13.18 -21.66 -19.52
N PRO A 41 14.49 -21.34 -19.43
CA PRO A 41 15.11 -21.01 -18.16
C PRO A 41 14.51 -19.69 -17.64
N GLY A 42 13.76 -19.78 -16.54
CA GLY A 42 13.22 -18.60 -15.86
C GLY A 42 14.34 -17.68 -15.37
N ILE A 43 14.11 -16.36 -15.49
CA ILE A 43 15.05 -15.34 -15.02
C ILE A 43 15.23 -15.51 -13.51
N ARG A 44 16.40 -16.00 -13.12
CA ARG A 44 16.78 -16.16 -11.71
C ARG A 44 17.08 -14.76 -11.17
N HIS A 45 16.19 -14.21 -10.34
CA HIS A 45 16.51 -13.00 -9.61
C HIS A 45 17.64 -13.28 -8.61
N ASP A 46 18.71 -12.47 -8.67
CA ASP A 46 19.90 -12.60 -7.83
C ASP A 46 19.63 -12.25 -6.36
N ASN A 47 18.91 -13.13 -5.66
CA ASN A 47 18.67 -13.05 -4.22
C ASN A 47 19.99 -12.96 -3.40
N ALA A 48 21.10 -13.42 -3.98
CA ALA A 48 22.45 -13.26 -3.44
C ALA A 48 22.80 -11.78 -3.18
N ARG A 49 22.53 -10.87 -4.14
CA ARG A 49 22.83 -9.43 -4.00
C ARG A 49 21.99 -8.78 -2.90
N ARG A 50 20.68 -9.11 -2.86
CA ARG A 50 19.77 -8.64 -1.80
C ARG A 50 20.21 -9.13 -0.43
N SER A 51 20.58 -10.41 -0.30
CA SER A 51 21.06 -10.99 0.97
C SER A 51 22.42 -10.44 1.42
N ALA A 52 23.32 -10.09 0.50
CA ALA A 52 24.59 -9.44 0.83
C ALA A 52 24.38 -8.03 1.41
N LEU A 53 23.55 -7.21 0.76
CA LEU A 53 23.22 -5.86 1.23
C LEU A 53 22.50 -5.88 2.59
N LEU A 54 21.57 -6.82 2.79
CA LEU A 54 20.89 -7.00 4.08
C LEU A 54 21.86 -7.40 5.21
N ARG A 55 22.85 -8.26 4.94
CA ARG A 55 23.88 -8.65 5.92
C ARG A 55 24.82 -7.51 6.27
N ILE A 56 25.18 -6.67 5.31
CA ILE A 56 25.98 -5.45 5.54
C ILE A 56 25.17 -4.44 6.39
N GLY A 57 23.89 -4.24 6.08
CA GLY A 57 23.00 -3.38 6.89
C GLY A 57 22.83 -3.85 8.33
N ALA A 58 22.70 -5.17 8.55
CA ALA A 58 22.60 -5.77 9.88
C ALA A 58 23.85 -5.54 10.75
N LEU A 59 25.05 -5.57 10.16
CA LEU A 59 26.32 -5.29 10.86
C LEU A 59 26.45 -3.82 11.32
N CYS A 60 25.70 -2.89 10.74
CA CYS A 60 25.71 -1.48 11.10
C CYS A 60 24.66 -1.07 12.15
N GLY A 61 23.91 -2.03 12.73
CA GLY A 61 23.00 -1.76 13.86
C GLY A 61 21.77 -0.90 13.52
N ILE A 62 21.35 -0.86 12.25
CA ILE A 62 20.20 -0.06 11.81
C ILE A 62 18.90 -0.88 12.02
N ALA A 63 18.16 -0.54 13.08
CA ALA A 63 16.80 -1.06 13.32
C ALA A 63 15.73 -0.14 12.69
N LEU A 64 15.89 0.15 11.40
CA LEU A 64 14.78 0.44 10.50
C LEU A 64 14.50 -0.89 9.80
N SER A 65 13.24 -1.23 9.54
CA SER A 65 12.95 -2.43 8.72
C SER A 65 13.67 -2.29 7.38
N GLY A 66 14.43 -3.33 7.00
CA GLY A 66 15.28 -3.28 5.81
C GLY A 66 14.50 -2.93 4.55
N ASP A 67 13.20 -3.24 4.53
CA ASP A 67 12.27 -2.94 3.46
C ASP A 67 11.97 -1.44 3.29
N ILE A 68 11.97 -0.61 4.35
CA ILE A 68 11.79 0.86 4.20
C ILE A 68 13.01 1.47 3.50
N LEU A 69 14.22 1.14 3.98
CA LEU A 69 15.45 1.65 3.38
C LEU A 69 15.67 1.08 1.98
N ALA A 70 15.34 -0.20 1.76
CA ALA A 70 15.38 -0.82 0.44
C ALA A 70 14.32 -0.29 -0.52
N ALA A 71 13.13 0.11 -0.06
CA ALA A 71 12.10 0.73 -0.90
C ALA A 71 12.48 2.15 -1.33
N VAL A 72 13.07 2.95 -0.43
CA VAL A 72 13.63 4.27 -0.79
C VAL A 72 14.84 4.13 -1.72
N ALA A 73 15.63 3.07 -1.59
CA ALA A 73 16.77 2.76 -2.46
C ALA A 73 16.44 1.92 -3.71
N ALA A 74 15.19 1.49 -3.89
CA ALA A 74 14.80 0.62 -5.00
C ALA A 74 14.78 1.41 -6.32
N PRO A 75 15.27 0.84 -7.45
CA PRO A 75 15.21 1.48 -8.76
C PRO A 75 13.80 1.36 -9.37
N GLY A 76 12.79 1.89 -8.68
CA GLY A 76 11.40 1.93 -9.13
C GLY A 76 11.13 3.18 -9.98
N LYS A 77 11.11 3.02 -11.31
CA LYS A 77 10.80 4.05 -12.32
C LYS A 77 11.23 5.46 -11.89
N ASN A 78 12.52 5.74 -11.97
CA ASN A 78 13.15 6.96 -11.44
C ASN A 78 12.80 8.22 -12.27
N ALA A 79 11.52 8.60 -12.28
CA ALA A 79 11.14 9.97 -12.58
C ALA A 79 11.83 10.89 -11.56
N ALA A 80 12.36 12.01 -12.03
CA ALA A 80 12.82 13.06 -11.13
C ALA A 80 11.60 13.60 -10.35
N PRO A 81 11.80 14.09 -9.10
CA PRO A 81 10.78 14.86 -8.42
C PRO A 81 10.31 16.05 -9.26
N GLU A 82 9.04 16.44 -9.11
CA GLU A 82 8.41 17.54 -9.85
C GLU A 82 8.54 18.89 -9.14
N LEU A 83 8.59 18.87 -7.79
CA LEU A 83 8.73 20.07 -6.96
C LEU A 83 9.79 19.90 -5.85
N LEU A 84 9.71 18.80 -5.11
CA LEU A 84 10.57 18.54 -3.95
C LEU A 84 12.00 18.23 -4.40
N THR A 85 12.99 18.51 -3.56
CA THR A 85 14.33 17.92 -3.79
C THR A 85 14.29 16.40 -3.55
N ARG A 86 15.29 15.65 -4.06
CA ARG A 86 15.39 14.20 -3.81
C ARG A 86 15.37 13.86 -2.30
N ASP A 87 16.00 14.71 -1.50
CA ASP A 87 16.07 14.59 -0.05
C ASP A 87 14.72 14.89 0.63
N GLU A 88 14.03 15.94 0.19
CA GLU A 88 12.67 16.28 0.66
C GLU A 88 11.66 15.20 0.28
N LEU A 89 11.77 14.64 -0.92
CA LEU A 89 10.93 13.52 -1.38
C LEU A 89 11.21 12.25 -0.56
N ALA A 90 12.48 11.92 -0.30
CA ALA A 90 12.86 10.78 0.54
C ALA A 90 12.40 10.94 2.00
N LEU A 91 12.50 12.15 2.56
CA LEU A 91 11.95 12.47 3.88
C LEU A 91 10.43 12.32 3.89
N THR A 92 9.73 12.85 2.87
CA THR A 92 8.27 12.70 2.70
C THR A 92 7.88 11.22 2.61
N ALA A 93 8.70 10.39 1.98
CA ALA A 93 8.51 8.94 1.88
C ALA A 93 8.59 8.24 3.25
N VAL A 94 9.58 8.58 4.08
CA VAL A 94 9.70 8.06 5.46
C VAL A 94 8.55 8.58 6.34
N LEU A 95 8.20 9.86 6.24
CA LEU A 95 7.11 10.46 7.01
C LEU A 95 5.74 9.84 6.64
N ALA A 96 5.49 9.60 5.36
CA ALA A 96 4.26 8.95 4.91
C ALA A 96 4.12 7.53 5.48
N GLU A 97 5.18 6.73 5.46
CA GLU A 97 5.19 5.38 6.04
C GLU A 97 5.01 5.39 7.57
N LEU A 98 5.50 6.42 8.28
CA LEU A 98 5.25 6.56 9.71
C LEU A 98 3.81 7.01 10.04
N ILE A 99 3.08 7.57 9.08
CA ILE A 99 1.69 8.01 9.23
C ILE A 99 0.70 6.90 8.86
N ILE A 100 0.96 6.15 7.78
CA ILE A 100 0.23 4.92 7.39
C ILE A 100 1.28 3.84 7.10
N PRO A 101 1.69 3.06 8.13
CA PRO A 101 2.67 2.00 7.98
C PRO A 101 2.07 0.77 7.32
N GLN A 102 2.92 -0.05 6.70
CA GLN A 102 2.54 -1.37 6.22
C GLN A 102 2.04 -2.28 7.36
N THR A 103 0.90 -2.93 7.13
CA THR A 103 0.28 -3.95 8.00
C THR A 103 0.10 -5.25 7.20
N ASP A 104 -1.08 -5.86 7.27
CA ASP A 104 -1.61 -6.83 6.30
C ASP A 104 -1.90 -6.20 4.91
N THR A 105 -1.93 -4.87 4.81
CA THR A 105 -1.99 -4.12 3.54
C THR A 105 -0.70 -3.30 3.31
N PRO A 106 -0.38 -2.93 2.04
CA PRO A 106 0.76 -2.08 1.74
C PRO A 106 0.68 -0.71 2.44
N GLY A 107 1.80 -0.22 2.99
CA GLY A 107 1.90 1.12 3.59
C GLY A 107 1.99 2.26 2.58
N ALA A 108 1.99 3.50 3.06
CA ALA A 108 2.01 4.69 2.21
C ALA A 108 3.28 4.82 1.34
N LEU A 109 4.43 4.29 1.77
CA LEU A 109 5.63 4.22 0.94
C LEU A 109 5.41 3.28 -0.26
N ALA A 110 4.82 2.11 -0.01
CA ALA A 110 4.63 1.04 -0.98
C ALA A 110 3.65 1.42 -2.10
N VAL A 111 2.65 2.27 -1.81
CA VAL A 111 1.73 2.83 -2.84
C VAL A 111 2.29 4.06 -3.55
N GLY A 112 3.50 4.51 -3.19
CA GLY A 112 4.14 5.69 -3.80
C GLY A 112 3.56 7.03 -3.34
N ALA A 113 2.89 7.09 -2.18
CA ALA A 113 2.14 8.27 -1.73
C ALA A 113 2.98 9.57 -1.77
N HIS A 114 4.26 9.50 -1.38
CA HIS A 114 5.20 10.62 -1.44
C HIS A 114 5.35 11.25 -2.83
N ARG A 115 5.25 10.48 -3.93
CA ARG A 115 5.27 11.02 -5.30
C ARG A 115 3.94 11.63 -5.69
N THR A 116 2.82 11.04 -5.28
CA THR A 116 1.49 11.65 -5.44
C THR A 116 1.41 12.99 -4.70
N ILE A 117 2.04 13.11 -3.53
CA ILE A 117 2.14 14.35 -2.77
C ILE A 117 2.99 15.39 -3.51
N ASP A 118 4.16 15.02 -4.02
CA ASP A 118 5.04 15.88 -4.82
C ASP A 118 4.32 16.43 -6.07
N HIS A 119 3.64 15.57 -6.82
CA HIS A 119 2.81 15.94 -7.97
C HIS A 119 1.63 16.85 -7.56
N LEU A 120 0.89 16.50 -6.50
CA LEU A 120 -0.25 17.29 -6.01
C LEU A 120 0.18 18.69 -5.55
N LEU A 121 1.31 18.80 -4.85
CA LEU A 121 1.90 20.08 -4.47
C LEU A 121 2.29 20.90 -5.70
N LYS A 122 2.83 20.25 -6.75
CA LYS A 122 3.22 20.94 -7.99
C LYS A 122 2.01 21.41 -8.82
N ALA A 123 0.97 20.59 -8.90
CA ALA A 123 -0.15 20.79 -9.82
C ALA A 123 -1.32 21.59 -9.21
N CYS A 124 -1.52 21.52 -7.89
CA CYS A 124 -2.76 22.01 -7.26
C CYS A 124 -2.55 22.97 -6.08
N VAL A 125 -1.31 23.21 -5.63
CA VAL A 125 -1.02 24.01 -4.43
C VAL A 125 -0.29 25.30 -4.82
N PRO A 126 -0.70 26.49 -4.35
CA PRO A 126 -0.03 27.75 -4.68
C PRO A 126 1.43 27.79 -4.19
N ASP A 127 2.30 28.50 -4.90
CA ASP A 127 3.75 28.58 -4.61
C ASP A 127 4.06 28.98 -3.16
N ARG A 128 3.26 29.88 -2.56
CA ARG A 128 3.34 30.23 -1.13
C ARG A 128 3.27 28.99 -0.22
N ASP A 129 2.31 28.12 -0.50
CA ASP A 129 2.02 26.96 0.33
C ASP A 129 2.95 25.79 0.00
N GLN A 130 3.46 25.71 -1.24
CA GLN A 130 4.61 24.86 -1.60
C GLN A 130 5.85 25.22 -0.77
N ILE A 131 6.19 26.52 -0.68
CA ILE A 131 7.31 27.02 0.13
C ILE A 131 7.09 26.68 1.62
N ALA A 132 5.89 26.92 2.15
CA ALA A 132 5.54 26.58 3.53
C ALA A 132 5.63 25.06 3.82
N PHE A 133 5.28 24.21 2.85
CA PHE A 133 5.43 22.76 2.97
C PHE A 133 6.91 22.34 3.04
N ARG A 134 7.76 22.88 2.16
CA ARG A 134 9.20 22.62 2.16
C ARG A 134 9.88 23.16 3.44
N ALA A 135 9.43 24.30 3.96
CA ALA A 135 9.89 24.82 5.25
C ALA A 135 9.57 23.88 6.42
N GLY A 136 8.36 23.29 6.45
CA GLY A 136 7.98 22.29 7.45
C GLY A 136 8.82 21.00 7.39
N LEU A 137 9.15 20.53 6.18
CA LEU A 137 10.10 19.41 6.00
C LEU A 137 11.50 19.76 6.56
N ALA A 138 12.01 20.94 6.21
CA ALA A 138 13.31 21.42 6.71
C ALA A 138 13.32 21.59 8.25
N ARG A 139 12.20 21.99 8.85
CA ARG A 139 12.04 22.10 10.30
C ARG A 139 12.19 20.76 11.01
N ILE A 140 11.60 19.68 10.46
CA ILE A 140 11.74 18.32 11.00
C ILE A 140 13.21 17.85 10.93
N GLU A 141 13.88 18.03 9.79
CA GLU A 141 15.30 17.67 9.64
C GLU A 141 16.22 18.46 10.58
N SER A 142 16.02 19.78 10.67
CA SER A 142 16.77 20.65 11.59
C SER A 142 16.67 20.18 13.04
N LEU A 143 15.47 19.82 13.50
CA LEU A 143 15.24 19.35 14.87
C LEU A 143 15.74 17.93 15.12
N ALA A 144 15.70 17.05 14.11
CA ALA A 144 16.33 15.74 14.18
C ALA A 144 17.86 15.85 14.34
N GLN A 145 18.48 16.73 13.57
CA GLN A 145 19.91 17.02 13.64
C GLN A 145 20.27 17.65 14.99
N ALA A 146 19.52 18.64 15.47
CA ALA A 146 19.78 19.30 16.75
C ALA A 146 19.65 18.35 17.96
N LYS A 147 18.71 17.38 17.94
CA LYS A 147 18.50 16.42 19.04
C LYS A 147 19.32 15.12 18.92
N GLY A 148 20.13 14.93 17.87
CA GLY A 148 20.82 13.65 17.69
C GLY A 148 21.99 13.60 16.70
N GLY A 149 22.42 14.71 16.11
CA GLY A 149 23.51 14.77 15.12
C GLY A 149 23.24 14.00 13.82
N LYS A 150 21.99 13.59 13.58
CA LYS A 150 21.58 12.71 12.48
C LYS A 150 20.34 13.28 11.78
N ARG A 151 20.21 12.96 10.49
CA ARG A 151 18.98 13.21 9.73
C ARG A 151 17.80 12.47 10.33
N PHE A 152 16.58 12.95 10.14
CA PHE A 152 15.36 12.34 10.68
C PHE A 152 15.25 10.85 10.32
N GLY A 153 15.49 10.51 9.05
CA GLY A 153 15.49 9.12 8.57
C GLY A 153 16.57 8.22 9.19
N ALA A 154 17.59 8.77 9.86
CA ALA A 154 18.67 8.03 10.52
C ALA A 154 18.59 8.05 12.07
N LEU A 155 17.51 8.61 12.63
CA LEU A 155 17.15 8.43 14.04
C LEU A 155 16.62 7.01 14.29
N SER A 156 16.66 6.55 15.54
CA SER A 156 15.95 5.32 15.92
C SER A 156 14.43 5.54 15.85
N GLN A 157 13.67 4.48 15.56
CA GLN A 157 12.21 4.55 15.43
C GLN A 157 11.53 5.22 16.62
N ALA A 158 11.94 4.89 17.86
CA ALA A 158 11.42 5.55 19.07
C ALA A 158 11.67 7.06 19.10
N ARG A 159 12.80 7.56 18.56
CA ARG A 159 13.09 9.00 18.46
C ARG A 159 12.32 9.66 17.32
N GLN A 160 12.11 8.96 16.20
CA GLN A 160 11.24 9.42 15.11
C GLN A 160 9.81 9.62 15.63
N VAL A 161 9.23 8.59 16.25
CA VAL A 161 7.89 8.63 16.84
C VAL A 161 7.79 9.72 17.93
N ALA A 162 8.77 9.85 18.82
CA ALA A 162 8.75 10.91 19.83
C ALA A 162 8.80 12.34 19.23
N LEU A 163 9.52 12.53 18.13
CA LEU A 163 9.57 13.82 17.41
C LEU A 163 8.24 14.08 16.68
N LEU A 164 7.66 13.07 16.03
CA LEU A 164 6.35 13.17 15.37
C LEU A 164 5.20 13.38 16.37
N HIS A 165 5.25 12.77 17.55
CA HIS A 165 4.31 13.05 18.63
C HIS A 165 4.45 14.49 19.12
N ALA A 166 5.67 14.98 19.34
CA ALA A 166 5.90 16.34 19.82
C ALA A 166 5.40 17.42 18.84
N ILE A 167 5.51 17.22 17.53
CA ILE A 167 4.92 18.15 16.54
C ILE A 167 3.40 18.05 16.49
N ASP A 168 2.80 16.88 16.72
CA ASP A 168 1.34 16.72 16.74
C ASP A 168 0.69 17.32 17.99
N THR A 169 1.38 17.25 19.15
CA THR A 169 0.94 17.86 20.41
C THR A 169 1.41 19.29 20.63
N GLY A 170 2.10 19.90 19.65
CA GLY A 170 2.62 21.28 19.77
C GLY A 170 3.62 21.45 20.91
N THR A 171 4.33 20.38 21.28
CA THR A 171 5.28 20.37 22.40
C THR A 171 6.62 20.94 21.95
N ALA A 172 7.19 21.81 22.78
CA ALA A 172 8.46 22.49 22.51
C ALA A 172 9.56 21.48 22.06
N PRO A 173 10.31 21.78 20.99
CA PRO A 173 10.46 23.08 20.33
C PRO A 173 9.49 23.35 19.17
N PHE A 174 8.42 22.55 19.00
CA PHE A 174 7.41 22.80 17.98
C PHE A 174 6.39 23.87 18.43
N ASN A 175 5.75 24.52 17.45
CA ASN A 175 4.72 25.54 17.67
C ASN A 175 3.42 25.22 16.89
N ALA A 176 2.44 26.12 16.92
CA ALA A 176 1.15 25.93 16.26
C ALA A 176 1.23 25.90 14.71
N GLU A 177 2.23 26.55 14.11
CA GLU A 177 2.48 26.48 12.66
C GLU A 177 3.02 25.09 12.28
N ASP A 178 3.94 24.55 13.08
CA ASP A 178 4.48 23.20 12.91
C ASP A 178 3.37 22.13 13.04
N MET A 179 2.48 22.26 14.03
CA MET A 179 1.26 21.43 14.14
C MET A 179 0.38 21.54 12.88
N GLY A 180 0.19 22.76 12.37
CA GLY A 180 -0.57 23.04 11.17
C GLY A 180 0.03 22.38 9.92
N PHE A 181 1.36 22.41 9.79
CA PHE A 181 2.09 21.68 8.76
C PHE A 181 1.90 20.17 8.89
N PHE A 182 2.10 19.60 10.08
CA PHE A 182 1.97 18.15 10.27
C PHE A 182 0.53 17.66 10.03
N ARG A 183 -0.49 18.46 10.37
CA ARG A 183 -1.89 18.20 10.01
C ARG A 183 -2.12 18.19 8.50
N ARG A 184 -1.54 19.16 7.75
CA ARG A 184 -1.61 19.16 6.28
C ARG A 184 -0.90 17.94 5.69
N LEU A 185 0.29 17.60 6.18
CA LEU A 185 1.03 16.41 5.75
C LEU A 185 0.22 15.13 5.95
N LYS A 186 -0.39 14.92 7.13
CA LYS A 186 -1.28 13.79 7.39
C LYS A 186 -2.47 13.76 6.43
N GLY A 187 -3.07 14.91 6.11
CA GLY A 187 -4.13 15.03 5.11
C GLY A 187 -3.68 14.61 3.70
N TYR A 188 -2.51 15.07 3.26
CA TYR A 188 -1.93 14.69 1.97
C TYR A 188 -1.57 13.21 1.89
N VAL A 189 -1.03 12.62 2.96
CA VAL A 189 -0.75 11.17 3.03
C VAL A 189 -2.03 10.36 2.98
N ALA A 190 -3.07 10.74 3.72
CA ALA A 190 -4.36 10.07 3.68
C ALA A 190 -4.99 10.16 2.28
N PHE A 191 -4.99 11.34 1.65
CA PHE A 191 -5.48 11.51 0.28
C PHE A 191 -4.72 10.60 -0.70
N ALA A 192 -3.38 10.67 -0.71
CA ALA A 192 -2.55 9.88 -1.61
C ALA A 192 -2.66 8.36 -1.37
N TYR A 193 -2.94 7.94 -0.13
CA TYR A 193 -3.13 6.53 0.21
C TYR A 193 -4.51 6.00 -0.21
N TYR A 194 -5.60 6.65 0.21
CA TYR A 194 -6.97 6.18 -0.05
C TYR A 194 -7.45 6.40 -1.49
N THR A 195 -6.71 7.16 -2.30
CA THR A 195 -6.89 7.21 -3.77
C THR A 195 -6.08 6.15 -4.52
N SER A 196 -5.20 5.40 -3.84
CA SER A 196 -4.51 4.25 -4.43
C SER A 196 -5.38 3.00 -4.41
N GLU A 197 -5.13 2.05 -5.31
CA GLU A 197 -5.81 0.75 -5.34
C GLU A 197 -5.74 0.02 -3.99
N ALA A 198 -4.59 0.06 -3.31
CA ALA A 198 -4.41 -0.61 -2.03
C ALA A 198 -5.27 0.03 -0.92
N GLY A 199 -5.26 1.36 -0.80
CA GLY A 199 -6.10 2.06 0.18
C GLY A 199 -7.60 1.92 -0.13
N ALA A 200 -7.99 2.08 -1.39
CA ALA A 200 -9.39 2.07 -1.81
C ALA A 200 -10.04 0.68 -1.82
N SER A 201 -9.30 -0.40 -2.08
CA SER A 201 -9.88 -1.73 -2.33
C SER A 201 -9.31 -2.88 -1.50
N LYS A 202 -8.18 -2.68 -0.81
CA LYS A 202 -7.55 -3.71 0.03
C LYS A 202 -7.68 -3.35 1.50
N GLU A 203 -7.36 -2.11 1.87
CA GLU A 203 -7.58 -1.59 3.24
C GLU A 203 -9.06 -1.32 3.52
N LEU A 204 -9.77 -0.74 2.55
CA LEU A 204 -11.22 -0.54 2.61
C LEU A 204 -11.97 -1.64 1.86
N THR A 205 -13.15 -1.99 2.37
CA THR A 205 -14.11 -2.88 1.69
C THR A 205 -14.75 -2.09 0.53
N TYR A 206 -14.29 -2.32 -0.69
CA TYR A 206 -14.83 -1.63 -1.87
C TYR A 206 -16.28 -2.04 -2.16
N LEU A 207 -17.18 -1.05 -2.23
CA LEU A 207 -18.61 -1.21 -2.49
C LEU A 207 -19.01 -0.37 -3.72
N PRO A 208 -18.78 -0.86 -4.96
CA PRO A 208 -18.93 -0.08 -6.20
C PRO A 208 -20.37 0.38 -6.48
N PHE A 209 -21.35 -0.23 -5.82
CA PHE A 209 -22.73 0.21 -5.85
C PHE A 209 -23.30 0.07 -4.42
N PRO A 210 -23.52 1.19 -3.69
CA PRO A 210 -24.25 1.13 -2.44
C PRO A 210 -25.69 0.69 -2.75
N GLY A 211 -26.05 -0.50 -2.30
CA GLY A 211 -27.42 -1.02 -2.40
C GLY A 211 -28.40 -0.25 -1.51
N GLY A 212 -29.54 -0.88 -1.22
CA GLY A 212 -30.52 -0.31 -0.28
C GLY A 212 -29.91 -0.01 1.10
N TYR A 213 -30.35 1.09 1.72
CA TYR A 213 -29.94 1.45 3.08
C TYR A 213 -30.21 0.30 4.06
N THR A 214 -29.14 -0.20 4.70
CA THR A 214 -29.21 -1.31 5.66
C THR A 214 -29.03 -0.74 7.06
N GLY A 215 -30.14 -0.41 7.73
CA GLY A 215 -30.13 0.31 9.02
C GLY A 215 -29.54 -0.44 10.23
N ASN A 216 -29.19 -1.73 10.07
CA ASN A 216 -28.47 -2.49 11.09
C ASN A 216 -27.51 -3.48 10.40
N VAL A 217 -26.20 -3.26 10.59
CA VAL A 217 -25.13 -4.13 10.12
C VAL A 217 -24.34 -4.63 11.33
N LYS A 218 -24.17 -5.95 11.46
CA LYS A 218 -23.36 -6.54 12.54
C LYS A 218 -21.88 -6.32 12.27
N ILE A 219 -21.27 -5.36 12.97
CA ILE A 219 -19.83 -5.09 12.93
C ILE A 219 -19.10 -6.06 13.88
N ASN A 220 -17.97 -6.60 13.44
CA ASN A 220 -17.04 -7.39 14.26
C ASN A 220 -15.60 -6.85 14.11
N ARG A 221 -14.63 -7.42 14.84
CA ARG A 221 -13.23 -6.95 14.81
C ARG A 221 -12.52 -7.07 13.46
N SER A 222 -13.03 -7.85 12.52
CA SER A 222 -12.52 -7.98 11.15
C SER A 222 -13.31 -7.18 10.11
N THR A 223 -14.36 -6.45 10.51
CA THR A 223 -15.12 -5.59 9.60
C THR A 223 -14.32 -4.34 9.25
N ARG A 224 -13.73 -4.30 8.05
CA ARG A 224 -13.09 -3.10 7.47
C ARG A 224 -14.15 -2.08 7.05
N THR A 225 -13.83 -0.80 7.17
CA THR A 225 -14.64 0.33 6.67
C THR A 225 -14.83 0.25 5.16
N TRP A 226 -15.89 0.87 4.63
CA TRP A 226 -16.20 0.84 3.20
C TRP A 226 -15.55 1.97 2.40
N ALA A 227 -15.20 1.68 1.15
CA ALA A 227 -14.97 2.66 0.10
C ALA A 227 -16.15 2.63 -0.88
N LEU A 228 -16.53 3.79 -1.40
CA LEU A 228 -17.58 3.99 -2.41
C LEU A 228 -16.90 4.36 -3.75
#